data_AF-A0A933G2R9-F1
#
_entry.id   AF-A0A933G2R9-F1
#
_cell.length_a   1.000
_cell.length_b   1.000
_cell.length_c   1.000
_cell.angle_alpha   90.00
_cell.angle_beta   90.00
_cell.angle_gamma   90.00
#
_symmetry.space_group_name_H-M   'P 1'
#
loop_
_entity.id
_entity.type
_entity.pdbx_description
1 polymer ?
#
loop_
_entity_poly.entity_id
_entity_poly.type
_entity_poly.pdbx_seq_one_letter_code
_entity_poly.pdbx_strand_id
1 'polypeptide(L)' 'MKICFIQYQGHMYSGGQGVYLHYLTRELVEMGHEVHVIAGVPYPTVAADVRLHKLKT' A
#
# COMPACT_ATOMS: atom_id res chain seq x y z
N MET A 1 6.04 -13.38 -7.03
CA MET A 1 4.59 -13.69 -6.88
C MET A 1 3.78 -12.42 -7.09
N LYS A 2 2.50 -12.51 -7.47
CA LYS A 2 1.62 -11.34 -7.56
C LYS A 2 0.81 -11.22 -6.26
N ILE A 3 0.89 -10.06 -5.60
CA ILE A 3 0.27 -9.82 -4.29
C ILE A 3 -0.57 -8.55 -4.37
N CYS A 4 -1.81 -8.60 -3.86
CA CYS A 4 -2.70 -7.44 -3.83
C CYS A 4 -3.18 -7.20 -2.39
N PHE A 5 -2.95 -5.99 -1.88
CA PHE A 5 -3.49 -5.51 -0.63
C PHE A 5 -4.72 -4.63 -0.87
N ILE A 6 -5.74 -4.81 -0.04
CA ILE A 6 -6.94 -3.99 -0.03
C ILE A 6 -6.95 -3.19 1.26
N GLN A 7 -6.92 -1.86 1.14
CA GLN A 7 -6.93 -0.94 2.27
C GLN A 7 -8.11 0.00 2.16
N TYR A 8 -8.97 0.04 3.19
CA TYR A 8 -10.10 0.97 3.21
C TYR A 8 -9.64 2.44 3.17
N GLN A 9 -8.75 2.83 4.09
CA GLN A 9 -8.11 4.15 4.15
C GLN A 9 -6.68 4.04 4.69
N GLY A 10 -5.79 4.91 4.22
CA GLY A 10 -4.34 4.86 4.51
C GLY A 10 -3.77 6.15 5.08
N HIS A 11 -4.35 6.66 6.17
CA HIS A 11 -3.79 7.83 6.83
C HIS A 11 -2.44 7.49 7.49
N MET A 12 -1.37 8.18 7.09
CA MET A 12 -0.01 7.90 7.59
C MET A 12 0.19 8.34 9.05
N TYR A 13 -0.63 9.28 9.54
CA TYR A 13 -0.46 9.92 10.85
C TYR A 13 -1.55 9.54 11.86
N SER A 14 -2.38 8.53 11.55
CA SER A 14 -3.44 8.06 12.47
C SER A 14 -3.44 6.54 12.54
N GLY A 15 -3.04 6.00 13.70
CA GLY A 15 -2.88 4.56 13.92
C GLY A 15 -1.60 4.00 13.29
N GLY A 16 -1.59 2.69 13.01
CA GLY A 16 -0.44 1.98 12.45
C GLY A 16 -0.62 1.43 11.04
N GLN A 17 -1.83 1.51 10.48
CA GLN A 17 -2.18 0.79 9.25
C GLN A 17 -1.43 1.29 8.01
N GLY A 18 -1.30 2.61 7.84
CA GLY A 18 -0.57 3.20 6.72
C GLY A 18 0.94 2.90 6.78
N VAL A 19 1.52 3.01 7.98
CA VAL A 19 2.94 2.72 8.22
C VAL A 19 3.26 1.24 8.01
N TYR A 20 2.41 0.36 8.55
CA TYR A 20 2.53 -1.08 8.34
C TYR A 20 2.49 -1.44 6.86
N LEU A 21 1.49 -0.92 6.13
CA LEU A 21 1.37 -1.21 4.71
C LEU A 21 2.60 -0.71 3.94
N HIS A 22 3.09 0.50 4.25
CA HIS A 22 4.25 1.07 3.58
C HIS A 22 5.48 0.16 3.69
N TYR A 23 5.88 -0.21 4.91
CA TYR A 23 7.08 -1.01 5.11
C TYR A 23 6.91 -2.43 4.60
N LEU A 24 5.77 -3.08 4.87
CA LEU A 24 5.54 -4.44 4.38
C LEU A 24 5.60 -4.52 2.86
N THR A 25 4.90 -3.61 2.16
CA THR A 25 4.85 -3.63 0.70
C THR A 25 6.20 -3.27 0.08
N ARG A 26 6.99 -2.38 0.72
CA ARG A 26 8.38 -2.10 0.33
C ARG A 26 9.24 -3.37 0.34
N GLU A 27 9.29 -4.08 1.47
CA GLU A 27 10.12 -5.29 1.60
C GLU A 27 9.66 -6.40 0.64
N LEU A 28 8.36 -6.55 0.43
CA LEU A 28 7.83 -7.53 -0.53
C LEU A 28 8.29 -7.23 -1.96
N VAL A 29 8.35 -5.97 -2.37
CA VAL A 29 8.87 -5.60 -3.68
C VAL A 29 10.39 -5.77 -3.75
N GLU A 30 11.14 -5.45 -2.69
CA GLU A 30 12.58 -5.71 -2.60
C GLU A 30 12.91 -7.21 -2.74
N MET A 31 12.02 -8.10 -2.27
CA MET A 31 12.12 -9.55 -2.49
C MET A 31 11.70 -10.02 -3.90
N GLY A 32 11.42 -9.10 -4.82
CA GLY A 32 11.06 -9.40 -6.21
C GLY A 32 9.60 -9.80 -6.42
N HIS A 33 8.69 -9.40 -5.53
CA HIS A 33 7.26 -9.59 -5.72
C HIS A 33 6.61 -8.41 -6.46
N GLU A 34 5.60 -8.71 -7.28
CA GLU A 34 4.77 -7.70 -7.92
C GLU A 34 3.64 -7.35 -6.95
N VAL A 35 3.69 -6.14 -6.37
CA VAL A 35 2.77 -5.72 -5.30
C VAL A 35 1.83 -4.63 -5.79
N HIS A 36 0.55 -4.85 -5.59
CA HIS A 36 -0.52 -3.90 -5.84
C HIS A 36 -1.21 -3.51 -4.53
N VAL A 37 -1.61 -2.25 -4.43
CA VAL A 37 -2.43 -1.74 -3.32
C VAL A 37 -3.68 -1.09 -3.91
N ILE A 38 -4.86 -1.50 -3.47
CA ILE A 38 -6.12 -0.81 -3.78
C ILE A 38 -6.52 -0.05 -2.53
N ALA A 39 -6.68 1.29 -2.64
CA ALA A 39 -7.02 2.10 -1.48
C ALA A 39 -7.99 3.26 -1.78
N GLY A 40 -8.83 3.58 -0.80
CA GLY A 40 -9.63 4.81 -0.74
C GLY A 40 -8.88 5.98 -0.09
N VAL A 41 -9.53 7.14 -0.03
CA VAL A 41 -9.00 8.33 0.65
C VAL A 41 -9.08 8.18 2.18
N PRO A 42 -8.14 8.78 2.95
CA PRO A 42 -6.85 9.32 2.53
C PRO A 42 -5.94 8.21 1.97
N TYR A 43 -5.28 8.49 0.84
CA TYR A 43 -4.43 7.48 0.19
C TYR A 43 -3.15 7.23 0.99
N PRO A 44 -2.71 5.96 1.12
CA PRO A 44 -1.44 5.63 1.76
C PRO A 44 -0.26 6.14 0.94
N THR A 45 0.85 6.40 1.62
CA THR A 45 2.16 6.55 0.97
C THR A 45 2.75 5.16 0.76
N VAL A 46 3.04 4.79 -0.47
CA VAL A 46 3.65 3.50 -0.83
C VAL A 46 5.02 3.71 -1.46
N ALA A 47 5.88 2.69 -1.44
CA ALA A 47 7.17 2.71 -2.12
C ALA A 47 7.01 2.85 -3.64
N ALA A 48 8.04 3.34 -4.35
CA ALA A 48 7.98 3.66 -5.77
C ALA A 48 7.55 2.47 -6.65
N ASP A 49 7.98 1.26 -6.30
CA ASP A 49 7.73 0.05 -7.06
C ASP A 49 6.41 -0.67 -6.66
N VAL A 50 5.66 -0.10 -5.71
CA VAL A 50 4.33 -0.59 -5.33
C VAL A 50 3.27 0.11 -6.17
N ARG A 51 2.44 -0.65 -6.88
CA ARG A 51 1.39 -0.08 -7.73
C ARG A 51 0.14 0.25 -6.93
N LEU A 52 -0.07 1.55 -6.67
CA LEU A 52 -1.27 2.06 -6.01
C LEU A 52 -2.42 2.29 -7.01
N HIS A 53 -3.54 1.61 -6.78
CA HIS A 53 -4.83 1.83 -7.42
C HIS A 53 -5.71 2.66 -6.49
N LYS A 54 -5.97 3.90 -6.91
CA LYS A 54 -6.79 4.84 -6.15
C LYS A 54 -8.26 4.63 -6.47
N LEU A 55 -9.04 4.22 -5.47
CA LEU A 55 -10.50 4.22 -5.57
C LEU A 55 -10.99 5.67 -5.51
N LYS A 56 -11.83 6.03 -6.49
CA LYS A 56 -12.59 7.26 -6.50
C LYS A 56 -13.96 6.91 -5.94
N THR A 57 -14.15 7.14 -4.65
CA THR A 57 -15.43 7.03 -3.96
C THR A 57 -16.08 8.39 -3.85
#